data_AF-A0A7X9BFG0-F1
#
_entry.id   AF-A0A7X9BFG0-F1
#
_cell.length_a   1.000
_cell.length_b   1.000
_cell.length_c   1.000
_cell.angle_alpha   90.00
_cell.angle_beta   90.00
_cell.angle_gamma   90.00
#
_symmetry.space_group_name_H-M   'P 1'
#
loop_
_entity.id
_entity.type
_entity.pdbx_description
1 polymer ?
#
loop_
_entity_poly.entity_id
_entity_poly.type
_entity_poly.pdbx_seq_one_letter_code
_entity_poly.pdbx_strand_id
1 'polypeptide(L)' 'MSDKQKALELALTHIERQFGKGSIMKLGEASAKLNIEVVPTGSLALDIALG' A
#
# COMPACT_ATOMS: atom_id res chain seq x y z
N MET A 1 -2.47 12.84 24.39
CA MET A 1 -2.53 12.53 22.94
C MET A 1 -1.60 11.40 22.51
N SER A 2 -0.58 11.00 23.30
CA SER A 2 0.39 9.95 22.91
C SER A 2 -0.15 8.51 22.94
N ASP A 3 -1.02 8.16 23.90
CA ASP A 3 -1.46 6.76 24.06
C ASP A 3 -2.36 6.27 22.93
N LYS A 4 -3.20 7.16 22.38
CA LYS A 4 -4.04 6.85 21.21
C LYS A 4 -3.21 6.52 19.98
N GLN A 5 -2.09 7.22 19.76
CA GLN A 5 -1.18 6.96 18.65
C GLN A 5 -0.45 5.62 18.82
N LYS A 6 0.02 5.31 20.04
CA LYS A 6 0.67 4.02 20.33
C LYS A 6 -0.28 2.84 20.13
N ALA A 7 -1.51 2.96 20.64
CA ALA A 7 -2.53 1.92 20.46
C ALA A 7 -2.88 1.71 18.98
N LEU A 8 -2.97 2.81 18.21
CA LEU A 8 -3.19 2.75 16.77
C LEU A 8 -2.06 2.03 16.03
N GLU A 9 -0.81 2.36 16.33
CA GLU A 9 0.37 1.76 15.68
C GLU A 9 0.50 0.25 15.99
N LEU A 10 0.20 -0.15 17.23
CA LEU A 10 0.13 -1.56 17.60
C LEU A 10 -0.96 -2.32 16.84
N ALA A 11 -2.14 -1.72 16.71
CA ALA A 11 -3.25 -2.32 15.96
C ALA A 11 -2.93 -2.47 14.47
N LEU A 12 -2.34 -1.43 13.85
CA LEU A 12 -1.89 -1.46 12.45
C LEU A 12 -0.87 -2.59 12.22
N THR A 13 0.13 -2.68 13.11
CA THR A 13 1.16 -3.74 13.05
C THR A 13 0.55 -5.14 13.17
N HIS A 14 -0.47 -5.29 14.02
CA HIS A 14 -1.16 -6.57 14.19
C HIS A 14 -1.88 -7.02 12.91
N ILE A 15 -2.57 -6.08 12.25
CA ILE A 15 -3.29 -6.32 10.99
C ILE A 15 -2.30 -6.72 9.88
N GLU A 16 -1.21 -5.97 9.69
CA GLU A 16 -0.20 -6.32 8.67
C GLU A 16 0.43 -7.69 8.91
N ARG A 17 0.64 -8.09 10.16
CA ARG A 17 1.22 -9.40 10.47
C ARG A 17 0.26 -10.56 10.18
N GLN A 18 -1.05 -10.34 10.36
CA GLN A 18 -2.06 -11.37 10.13
C GLN A 18 -2.45 -11.52 8.66
N PHE A 19 -2.53 -10.41 7.93
CA PHE A 19 -3.09 -10.38 6.57
C PHE A 19 -2.06 -10.08 5.48
N GLY A 20 -0.80 -9.81 5.86
CA GLY A 20 0.30 -9.51 4.94
C GLY A 20 0.60 -8.02 4.83
N LYS A 21 1.81 -7.69 4.35
CA LYS A 21 2.23 -6.30 4.14
C LYS A 21 1.30 -5.61 3.13
N GLY A 22 0.88 -4.38 3.45
CA GLY A 22 -0.04 -3.62 2.61
C GLY A 22 -1.52 -4.01 2.77
N SER A 23 -1.87 -4.88 3.71
CA SER A 23 -3.28 -5.16 4.05
C SER A 23 -3.99 -3.96 4.69
N ILE A 24 -3.24 -3.00 5.25
CA ILE A 24 -3.72 -1.72 5.76
C ILE A 24 -2.64 -0.66 5.55
N MET A 25 -3.02 0.55 5.13
CA MET A 25 -2.10 1.65 4.82
C MET A 25 -2.84 2.98 4.94
N LYS A 26 -2.11 4.10 5.13
CA LYS A 26 -2.75 5.41 5.13
C LYS A 26 -3.09 5.82 3.69
N LEU A 27 -4.28 6.38 3.52
CA LEU A 27 -4.69 6.93 2.23
C LEU A 27 -3.74 8.07 1.82
N GLY A 28 -3.11 7.96 0.65
CA GLY A 28 -2.14 8.95 0.15
C GLY A 28 -0.69 8.74 0.60
N GLU A 29 -0.39 7.65 1.31
CA GLU A 29 1.00 7.29 1.62
C GLU A 29 1.72 6.90 0.33
N ALA A 30 2.57 7.80 -0.19
CA ALA A 30 3.26 7.64 -1.48
C ALA A 30 4.20 6.42 -1.54
N SER A 31 4.53 5.83 -0.38
CA SER A 31 5.25 4.57 -0.22
C SER A 31 4.40 3.33 -0.52
N ALA A 32 3.08 3.47 -0.67
CA ALA A 32 2.20 2.46 -1.25
C ALA A 32 2.23 2.46 -2.79
N LYS A 33 3.31 2.98 -3.40
CA LYS A 33 3.80 2.43 -4.66
C LYS A 33 4.20 0.98 -4.38
N LEU A 34 3.19 0.12 -4.32
CA LEU A 34 3.37 -1.31 -4.43
C LEU A 34 4.32 -1.49 -5.62
N ASN A 35 5.47 -2.15 -5.40
CA ASN A 35 6.35 -2.57 -6.49
C ASN A 35 5.60 -3.63 -7.28
N ILE A 36 4.58 -3.20 -8.01
CA ILE A 36 3.82 -4.01 -8.94
C ILE A 36 4.69 -4.04 -10.17
N GLU A 37 5.32 -5.18 -10.39
CA GLU A 37 5.96 -5.45 -11.66
C GLU A 37 4.87 -5.48 -12.74
N VAL A 38 4.96 -4.53 -13.66
CA VAL A 38 4.11 -4.49 -14.85
C VAL A 38 4.89 -5.11 -16.01
N VAL A 39 4.22 -5.93 -16.81
CA VAL A 39 4.75 -6.37 -18.10
C VAL A 39 4.26 -5.38 -19.14
N PRO A 40 5.13 -4.61 -19.81
CA PRO A 40 4.73 -3.65 -20.83
C PRO A 40 3.98 -4.38 -21.96
N THR A 41 2.87 -3.82 -22.41
CA THR A 41 2.12 -4.40 -23.54
C THR A 41 2.81 -4.18 -24.89
N GLY A 42 3.84 -3.32 -24.93
CA GLY A 42 4.53 -2.90 -26.14
C GLY A 42 3.83 -1.74 -26.87
N SER A 43 2.71 -1.25 -26.33
CA SER A 43 1.99 -0.07 -26.83
C SER A 43 1.82 0.95 -25.70
N LEU A 44 2.47 2.10 -25.84
CA LEU A 44 2.44 3.17 -24.85
C LEU A 44 1.01 3.66 -24.55
N ALA A 45 0.16 3.75 -25.58
CA ALA A 45 -1.23 4.17 -25.41
C ALA A 45 -2.05 3.16 -24.57
N LEU A 46 -1.75 1.87 -24.71
CA LEU A 46 -2.43 0.81 -23.98
C LEU A 46 -1.91 0.72 -22.54
N ASP A 47 -0.61 0.89 -22.34
CA ASP A 47 0.00 0.96 -21.01
C ASP A 47 -0.54 2.16 -20.21
N ILE A 48 -0.75 3.31 -20.84
CA ILE A 48 -1.38 4.49 -20.21
C ILE A 48 -2.85 4.23 -19.85
N ALA A 49 -3.59 3.52 -20.70
CA ALA A 49 -5.01 3.22 -20.45
C ALA A 49 -5.21 2.20 -19.32
N LEU A 50 -4.22 1.36 -19.05
CA LEU A 50 -4.23 0.38 -17.96
C LEU A 50 -4.00 0.99 -16.56
N GLY A 51 -3.42 2.20 -16.49
CA GLY A 51 -3.26 2.97 -15.25
C GLY A 51 -1.85 2.98 -14.69
#